data_AF-A0AAD9IHH8-F1
#
_entry.id   AF-A0AAD9IHH8-F1
#
_cell.length_a   1.000
_cell.length_b   1.000
_cell.length_c   1.000
_cell.angle_alpha   90.00
_cell.angle_beta   90.00
_cell.angle_gamma   90.00
#
_symmetry.space_group_name_H-M   'P 1'
#
loop_
_entity.id
_entity.type
_entity.pdbx_description
1 polymer ?
#
loop_
_entity_poly.entity_id
_entity_poly.type
_entity_poly.pdbx_seq_one_letter_code
_entity_poly.pdbx_strand_id
1 'polypeptide(L)'
;MSSPKRQRVYKGLDVGSAKITESERCGIKHHLLDIKEPGDDFSAGIFHDLAWEAVDQIVKDGKTPILVGGTGLYLDWFVRGKPGTPVSTRDTAAAAQRRLQEKLEGSFPEGSPPSPEAAWAAGCDLIAELGDPDSAARLRKEPNNKYRMERVIEILLSEPGRTLADFNPNSKKEQHENVTFHAFFLYRPRLEMYRRIDARVEEMSFLDDPHASPDLEQLLKLVDEIQSATRKLCHRQMTWFRKKQEYTWLNAKSPPAHNVKTILSVLKKGGPASSPSGKGELTDAERYEMKRYQARRTVFQNPLSARVQAILAQVTALVDDLRSHTLSSQTEI
;
A
#
# COMPACT_ATOMS: atom_id res chain seq x y z
N MET A 1 17.91 7.02 5.87
CA MET A 1 16.58 7.09 5.23
C MET A 1 15.58 6.21 5.98
N SER A 2 14.30 6.55 6.15
CA SER A 2 13.28 5.65 6.73
C SER A 2 12.22 5.23 5.71
N SER A 3 11.60 4.04 5.85
CA SER A 3 10.63 3.51 4.88
C SER A 3 9.18 3.50 5.39
N PRO A 4 8.27 4.32 4.82
CA PRO A 4 6.82 4.28 5.09
C PRO A 4 6.10 3.22 4.24
N LYS A 5 6.79 2.26 3.60
CA LYS A 5 6.14 1.18 2.85
C LYS A 5 6.00 -0.04 3.77
N ARG A 6 4.78 -0.34 4.22
CA ARG A 6 4.46 -1.43 5.17
C ARG A 6 5.15 -2.75 4.81
N GLN A 7 5.21 -3.12 3.53
CA GLN A 7 5.78 -4.42 3.14
C GLN A 7 7.31 -4.50 3.34
N ARG A 8 8.03 -3.37 3.38
CA ARG A 8 9.49 -3.35 3.48
C ARG A 8 10.02 -3.54 4.90
N VAL A 9 9.14 -3.50 5.90
CA VAL A 9 9.50 -3.67 7.31
C VAL A 9 9.70 -5.13 7.71
N TYR A 10 9.12 -6.06 6.93
CA TYR A 10 9.13 -7.49 7.20
C TYR A 10 10.35 -8.17 6.59
N LYS A 11 11.10 -8.94 7.38
CA LYS A 11 12.24 -9.76 6.92
C LYS A 11 11.81 -10.77 5.86
N GLY A 12 12.72 -11.08 4.93
CA GLY A 12 12.52 -12.08 3.87
C GLY A 12 11.57 -11.68 2.74
N LEU A 13 10.76 -10.62 2.90
CA LEU A 13 9.83 -10.15 1.85
C LEU A 13 10.51 -9.19 0.87
N ASP A 14 11.61 -9.59 0.22
CA ASP A 14 12.48 -8.67 -0.53
C ASP A 14 11.98 -8.35 -1.94
N VAL A 15 11.69 -9.40 -2.72
CA VAL A 15 11.38 -9.32 -4.16
C VAL A 15 10.06 -8.58 -4.41
N GLY A 16 8.97 -9.06 -3.80
CA GLY A 16 7.63 -8.48 -3.97
C GLY A 16 7.49 -7.06 -3.39
N SER A 17 8.27 -6.73 -2.36
CA SER A 17 8.21 -5.39 -1.73
C SER A 17 9.16 -4.36 -2.37
N ALA A 18 9.99 -4.78 -3.34
CA ALA A 18 11.00 -3.95 -3.95
C ALA A 18 11.99 -3.40 -2.92
N LYS A 19 12.49 -4.24 -2.00
CA LYS A 19 13.51 -3.80 -1.05
C LYS A 19 14.80 -3.45 -1.79
N ILE A 20 15.47 -2.43 -1.28
CA ILE A 20 16.76 -1.98 -1.79
C ILE A 20 17.84 -2.94 -1.29
N THR A 21 18.65 -3.46 -2.19
CA THR A 21 19.74 -4.38 -1.86
C THR A 21 20.87 -3.64 -1.15
N GLU A 22 21.79 -4.37 -0.52
CA GLU A 22 22.94 -3.75 0.16
C GLU A 22 23.84 -2.98 -0.82
N SER A 23 24.02 -3.48 -2.04
CA SER A 23 24.78 -2.78 -3.08
C SER A 23 24.11 -1.48 -3.53
N GLU A 24 22.78 -1.49 -3.70
CA GLU A 24 22.00 -0.30 -4.07
C GLU A 24 21.95 0.75 -2.95
N ARG A 25 22.12 0.35 -1.69
CA ARG A 25 22.18 1.30 -0.55
C ARG A 25 23.43 2.17 -0.60
N CYS A 26 24.50 1.72 -1.26
CA CYS A 26 25.77 2.46 -1.37
C CYS A 26 26.29 2.97 -0.01
N GLY A 27 26.15 2.15 1.05
CA GLY A 27 26.55 2.52 2.42
C GLY A 27 25.60 3.47 3.16
N ILE A 28 24.50 3.91 2.55
CA ILE A 28 23.49 4.74 3.21
C ILE A 28 22.63 3.87 4.13
N LYS A 29 22.62 4.16 5.42
CA LYS A 29 21.78 3.45 6.40
C LYS A 29 20.30 3.71 6.13
N HIS A 30 19.55 2.64 5.93
CA HIS A 30 18.09 2.65 5.86
C HIS A 30 17.51 2.12 7.17
N HIS A 31 16.73 2.95 7.85
CA HIS A 31 15.99 2.62 9.06
C HIS A 31 14.63 2.02 8.69
N LEU A 32 14.08 1.20 9.59
CA LEU A 32 12.77 0.55 9.44
C LEU A 32 12.67 -0.38 8.21
N LEU A 33 13.80 -0.94 7.79
CA LEU A 33 13.83 -2.09 6.88
C LEU A 33 14.14 -3.34 7.73
N ASP A 34 13.45 -4.45 7.46
CA ASP A 34 13.77 -5.74 8.08
C ASP A 34 13.70 -5.76 9.62
N ILE A 35 12.80 -4.96 10.19
CA ILE A 35 12.62 -4.79 11.64
C ILE A 35 11.52 -5.68 12.25
N LYS A 36 10.75 -6.40 11.43
CA LYS A 36 9.64 -7.25 11.85
C LYS A 36 9.72 -8.63 11.20
N GLU A 37 9.26 -9.66 11.89
CA GLU A 37 9.10 -10.99 11.31
C GLU A 37 7.78 -11.09 10.53
N PRO A 38 7.69 -11.96 9.50
CA PRO A 38 6.41 -12.27 8.87
C PRO A 38 5.38 -12.71 9.93
N GLY A 39 4.18 -12.10 9.90
CA GLY A 39 3.12 -12.35 10.89
C GLY A 39 3.06 -11.33 12.02
N ASP A 40 4.11 -10.53 12.22
CA ASP A 40 4.06 -9.43 13.19
C ASP A 40 3.10 -8.32 12.74
N ASP A 41 2.41 -7.73 13.71
CA ASP A 41 1.57 -6.57 13.45
C ASP A 41 2.43 -5.31 13.16
N PHE A 42 2.01 -4.57 12.13
CA PHE A 42 2.59 -3.28 11.77
C PHE A 42 1.51 -2.32 11.31
N SER A 43 1.45 -1.16 11.94
CA SER A 43 0.42 -0.14 11.72
C SER A 43 1.04 1.24 11.44
N ALA A 44 0.23 2.19 10.99
CA ALA A 44 0.66 3.57 10.81
C ALA A 44 1.08 4.22 12.15
N GLY A 45 0.50 3.78 13.27
CA GLY A 45 0.88 4.22 14.61
C GLY A 45 2.25 3.70 15.04
N ILE A 46 2.53 2.40 14.80
CA ILE A 46 3.85 1.81 15.07
C ILE A 46 4.92 2.49 14.21
N PHE A 47 4.64 2.68 12.92
CA PHE A 47 5.55 3.40 12.04
C PHE A 47 5.82 4.83 12.53
N HIS A 48 4.79 5.57 12.93
CA HIS A 48 4.95 6.94 13.42
C HIS A 48 6.00 7.00 14.54
N ASP A 49 5.84 6.15 15.55
CA ASP A 49 6.71 6.17 16.74
C ASP A 49 8.15 5.77 16.38
N LEU A 50 8.33 4.68 15.65
CA LEU A 50 9.65 4.20 15.22
C LEU A 50 10.34 5.16 14.23
N ALA A 51 9.56 5.85 13.38
CA ALA A 51 10.11 6.82 12.44
C ALA A 51 10.63 8.06 13.17
N TRP A 52 9.92 8.52 14.21
CA TRP A 52 10.38 9.63 15.04
C TRP A 52 11.58 9.28 15.90
N GLU A 53 11.64 8.08 16.46
CA GLU A 53 12.85 7.58 17.13
C GLU A 53 14.07 7.58 16.18
N ALA A 54 13.87 7.12 14.94
CA ALA A 54 14.92 7.16 13.93
C ALA A 54 15.32 8.60 13.54
N VAL A 55 14.35 9.52 13.46
CA VAL A 55 14.62 10.95 13.20
C VAL A 55 15.46 11.53 14.32
N ASP A 56 15.08 11.32 15.58
CA ASP A 56 15.81 11.84 16.74
C ASP A 56 17.25 11.34 16.76
N GLN A 57 17.47 10.06 16.46
CA GLN A 57 18.82 9.52 16.37
C GLN A 57 19.63 10.15 15.22
N ILE A 58 19.04 10.30 14.04
CA ILE A 58 19.72 10.91 12.88
C ILE A 58 20.08 12.37 13.18
N VAL A 59 19.19 13.11 13.84
CA VAL A 59 19.43 14.51 14.23
C VAL A 59 20.53 14.59 15.31
N LYS A 60 20.51 13.71 16.31
CA LYS A 60 21.57 13.61 17.34
C LYS A 60 22.95 13.34 16.71
N ASP A 61 22.99 12.56 15.63
CA ASP A 61 24.22 12.30 14.87
C ASP A 61 24.65 13.49 13.98
N GLY A 62 23.96 14.64 14.04
CA GLY A 62 24.25 15.82 13.22
C GLY A 62 23.89 15.67 11.74
N LYS A 63 22.99 14.74 11.40
CA LYS A 63 22.60 14.41 10.02
C LYS A 63 21.18 14.87 9.70
N THR A 64 20.88 14.98 8.41
CA THR A 64 19.54 15.32 7.90
C THR A 64 18.70 14.04 7.69
N PRO A 65 17.57 13.86 8.39
CA PRO A 65 16.65 12.76 8.12
C PRO A 65 16.00 12.88 6.74
N ILE A 66 15.96 11.77 6.00
CA ILE A 66 15.25 11.67 4.71
C ILE A 66 14.26 10.52 4.80
N LEU A 67 12.97 10.83 4.77
CA LEU A 67 11.90 9.83 4.75
C LEU A 67 11.54 9.48 3.30
N VAL A 68 11.58 8.19 2.94
CA VAL A 68 11.38 7.73 1.56
C VAL A 68 10.38 6.59 1.47
N GLY A 69 9.21 6.87 0.87
CA GLY A 69 8.29 5.86 0.36
C GLY A 69 6.96 6.46 -0.10
N GLY A 70 5.90 5.65 -0.17
CA GLY A 70 4.69 6.03 -0.90
C GLY A 70 3.35 5.79 -0.20
N THR A 71 3.33 5.43 1.09
CA THR A 71 2.05 5.19 1.79
C THR A 71 1.51 6.50 2.34
N GLY A 72 0.52 7.06 1.66
CA GLY A 72 -0.05 8.38 1.97
C GLY A 72 -0.48 8.54 3.43
N LEU A 73 -1.18 7.56 4.00
CA LEU A 73 -1.63 7.58 5.40
C LEU A 73 -0.45 7.68 6.40
N TYR A 74 0.61 6.91 6.17
CA TYR A 74 1.78 6.86 7.07
C TYR A 74 2.53 8.20 7.05
N LEU A 75 2.69 8.79 5.85
CA LEU A 75 3.29 10.11 5.70
C LEU A 75 2.41 11.21 6.32
N ASP A 76 1.09 11.13 6.16
CA ASP A 76 0.16 12.10 6.71
C ASP A 76 0.22 12.10 8.25
N TRP A 77 0.23 10.91 8.88
CA TRP A 77 0.39 10.79 10.32
C TRP A 77 1.76 11.25 10.80
N PHE A 78 2.83 10.93 10.06
CA PHE A 78 4.17 11.37 10.41
C PHE A 78 4.31 12.90 10.38
N VAL A 79 3.71 13.57 9.40
CA VAL A 79 3.79 15.04 9.24
C VAL A 79 2.80 15.78 10.14
N ARG A 80 1.58 15.25 10.32
CA ARG A 80 0.46 15.94 11.00
C ARG A 80 0.19 15.42 12.41
N GLY A 81 0.90 14.39 12.84
CA GLY A 81 0.62 13.63 14.05
C GLY A 81 -0.34 12.46 13.80
N LYS A 82 -0.14 11.36 14.54
CA LYS A 82 -1.10 10.25 14.55
C LYS A 82 -2.35 10.62 15.37
N PRO A 83 -3.56 10.20 14.96
CA PRO A 83 -4.78 10.39 15.75
C PRO A 83 -4.65 9.80 17.15
N GLY A 84 -5.26 10.44 18.14
CA GLY A 84 -5.30 9.95 19.52
C GLY A 84 -6.26 8.77 19.75
N THR A 85 -6.63 8.04 18.70
CA THR A 85 -7.62 6.94 18.78
C THR A 85 -7.06 5.77 19.59
N PRO A 86 -7.91 5.03 20.33
CA PRO A 86 -7.51 3.81 21.03
C PRO A 86 -6.79 2.82 20.11
N VAL A 87 -5.79 2.10 20.62
CA VAL A 87 -5.09 1.08 19.83
C VAL A 87 -6.05 -0.08 19.55
N SER A 88 -6.08 -0.55 18.31
CA SER A 88 -6.85 -1.74 17.96
C SER A 88 -6.15 -3.00 18.48
N THR A 89 -6.90 -3.86 19.16
CA THR A 89 -6.48 -5.16 19.67
C THR A 89 -7.41 -6.23 19.09
N ARG A 90 -7.02 -7.51 19.22
CA ARG A 90 -7.91 -8.62 18.82
C ARG A 90 -9.25 -8.57 19.54
N ASP A 91 -9.23 -8.23 20.83
CA ASP A 91 -10.43 -8.23 21.66
C ASP A 91 -11.35 -7.05 21.33
N THR A 92 -10.81 -5.85 21.13
CA THR A 92 -11.59 -4.67 20.75
C THR A 92 -12.17 -4.83 19.34
N ALA A 93 -11.40 -5.37 18.39
CA ALA A 93 -11.88 -5.67 17.05
C ALA A 93 -13.00 -6.72 17.07
N ALA A 94 -12.83 -7.80 17.85
CA ALA A 94 -13.85 -8.82 18.01
C ALA A 94 -15.11 -8.28 18.70
N ALA A 95 -14.98 -7.38 19.67
CA ALA A 95 -16.12 -6.71 20.30
C ALA A 95 -16.91 -5.86 19.31
N ALA A 96 -16.23 -5.11 18.44
CA ALA A 96 -16.88 -4.34 17.38
C ALA A 96 -17.63 -5.23 16.38
N GLN A 97 -17.02 -6.35 15.98
CA GLN A 97 -17.66 -7.32 15.09
C GLN A 97 -18.90 -7.96 15.73
N ARG A 98 -18.81 -8.38 17.00
CA ARG A 98 -19.97 -8.91 17.74
C ARG A 98 -21.09 -7.89 17.83
N ARG A 99 -20.78 -6.64 18.20
CA ARG A 99 -21.78 -5.57 18.29
C ARG A 99 -22.48 -5.30 16.96
N LEU A 100 -21.72 -5.32 15.86
CA LEU A 100 -22.30 -5.21 14.51
C LEU A 100 -23.19 -6.42 14.18
N GLN A 101 -22.75 -7.63 14.51
CA GLN A 101 -23.51 -8.85 14.28
C GLN A 101 -24.85 -8.83 15.04
N GLU A 102 -24.84 -8.47 16.32
CA GLU A 102 -26.06 -8.30 17.14
C GLU A 102 -27.03 -7.27 16.51
N LYS A 103 -26.51 -6.17 15.97
CA LYS A 103 -27.32 -5.17 15.27
C LYS A 103 -28.00 -5.77 14.03
N LEU A 104 -27.29 -6.58 13.26
CA LEU A 104 -27.84 -7.24 12.08
C LEU A 104 -28.89 -8.28 12.49
N GLU A 105 -28.62 -9.12 13.48
CA GLU A 105 -29.57 -10.13 13.97
C GLU A 105 -30.85 -9.51 14.54
N GLY A 106 -30.74 -8.37 15.22
CA GLY A 106 -31.90 -7.62 15.71
C GLY A 106 -32.68 -6.88 14.61
N SER A 107 -32.08 -6.67 13.43
CA SER A 107 -32.68 -5.90 12.33
C SER A 107 -33.21 -6.79 11.20
N PHE A 108 -32.80 -8.05 11.12
CA PHE A 108 -33.14 -8.97 10.03
C PHE A 108 -33.58 -10.32 10.59
N PRO A 109 -34.65 -10.94 10.05
CA PRO A 109 -35.11 -12.26 10.49
C PRO A 109 -34.05 -13.35 10.35
N GLU A 110 -34.09 -14.32 11.26
CA GLU A 110 -33.21 -15.49 11.21
C GLU A 110 -33.35 -16.23 9.87
N GLY A 111 -32.22 -16.62 9.27
CA GLY A 111 -32.17 -17.27 7.95
C GLY A 111 -32.27 -16.33 6.75
N SER A 112 -32.44 -15.02 6.93
CA SER A 112 -32.49 -14.01 5.86
C SER A 112 -31.31 -13.04 5.95
N PRO A 113 -30.13 -13.39 5.41
CA PRO A 113 -28.95 -12.55 5.54
C PRO A 113 -29.16 -11.19 4.83
N PRO A 114 -28.73 -10.07 5.44
CA PRO A 114 -28.88 -8.76 4.84
C PRO A 114 -28.04 -8.64 3.57
N SER A 115 -28.53 -7.84 2.60
CA SER A 115 -27.69 -7.42 1.47
C SER A 115 -26.49 -6.60 1.98
N PRO A 116 -25.39 -6.50 1.22
CA PRO A 116 -24.25 -5.66 1.59
C PRO A 116 -24.62 -4.20 1.89
N GLU A 117 -25.59 -3.66 1.17
CA GLU A 117 -26.12 -2.30 1.36
C GLU A 117 -26.93 -2.19 2.65
N ALA A 118 -27.77 -3.18 2.93
CA ALA A 118 -28.56 -3.22 4.16
C ALA A 118 -27.66 -3.39 5.39
N ALA A 119 -26.64 -4.24 5.31
CA ALA A 119 -25.64 -4.40 6.37
C ALA A 119 -24.81 -3.12 6.59
N TRP A 120 -24.47 -2.41 5.50
CA TRP A 120 -23.80 -1.12 5.57
C TRP A 120 -24.65 -0.05 6.25
N ALA A 121 -25.93 0.03 5.88
CA ALA A 121 -26.88 0.96 6.49
C ALA A 121 -27.03 0.69 8.00
N ALA A 122 -27.25 -0.57 8.39
CA ALA A 122 -27.38 -0.97 9.79
C ALA A 122 -26.13 -0.65 10.62
N GLY A 123 -24.93 -0.84 10.06
CA GLY A 123 -23.70 -0.45 10.75
C GLY A 123 -23.52 1.07 10.85
N CYS A 124 -23.97 1.85 9.87
CA CYS A 124 -24.03 3.31 9.99
C CYS A 124 -25.05 3.74 11.06
N ASP A 125 -26.20 3.06 11.16
CA ASP A 125 -27.19 3.32 12.22
C ASP A 125 -26.61 3.02 13.60
N LEU A 126 -25.89 1.91 13.74
CA LEU A 126 -25.18 1.57 14.98
C LEU A 126 -24.16 2.64 15.38
N ILE A 127 -23.40 3.20 14.44
CA ILE A 127 -22.46 4.30 14.72
C ILE A 127 -23.19 5.54 15.26
N ALA A 128 -24.36 5.87 14.72
CA ALA A 128 -25.18 6.97 15.23
C ALA A 128 -25.72 6.68 16.63
N GLU A 129 -26.19 5.44 16.88
CA GLU A 129 -26.66 4.97 18.19
C GLU A 129 -25.56 4.97 19.25
N LEU A 130 -24.30 4.70 18.85
CA LEU A 130 -23.12 4.78 19.70
C LEU A 130 -22.65 6.23 19.97
N GLY A 131 -23.36 7.24 19.45
CA GLY A 131 -23.14 8.64 19.77
C GLY A 131 -22.36 9.46 18.74
N ASP A 132 -22.12 8.95 17.53
CA ASP A 132 -21.42 9.69 16.46
C ASP A 132 -22.26 9.78 15.15
N PRO A 133 -23.37 10.54 15.15
CA PRO A 133 -24.24 10.69 13.99
C PRO A 133 -23.53 11.34 12.78
N ASP A 134 -22.53 12.19 13.01
CA ASP A 134 -21.78 12.86 11.96
C ASP A 134 -20.89 11.88 11.18
N SER A 135 -20.16 11.00 11.89
CA SER A 135 -19.40 9.92 11.24
C SER A 135 -20.32 8.98 10.46
N ALA A 136 -21.49 8.63 11.01
CA ALA A 136 -22.49 7.83 10.32
C ALA A 136 -23.00 8.50 9.03
N ALA A 137 -23.37 9.79 9.10
CA ALA A 137 -23.85 10.56 7.95
C ALA A 137 -22.78 10.70 6.86
N ARG A 138 -21.51 10.83 7.26
CA ARG A 138 -20.38 10.82 6.32
C ARG A 138 -20.20 9.46 5.65
N LEU A 139 -20.19 8.37 6.43
CA LEU A 139 -20.00 7.00 5.91
C LEU A 139 -21.10 6.62 4.91
N ARG A 140 -22.36 7.02 5.12
CA ARG A 140 -23.45 6.78 4.16
C ARG A 140 -23.21 7.39 2.77
N LYS A 141 -22.35 8.41 2.66
CA LYS A 141 -21.98 9.06 1.38
C LYS A 141 -20.74 8.42 0.75
N GLU A 142 -20.06 7.54 1.46
CA GLU A 142 -18.86 6.85 0.99
C GLU A 142 -19.22 5.46 0.42
N PRO A 143 -18.39 4.91 -0.49
CA PRO A 143 -18.51 3.51 -0.90
C PRO A 143 -18.38 2.57 0.32
N ASN A 144 -19.16 1.50 0.33
CA ASN A 144 -19.17 0.51 1.41
C ASN A 144 -17.75 0.04 1.75
N ASN A 145 -17.28 0.39 2.94
CA ASN A 145 -15.97 0.05 3.46
C ASN A 145 -16.11 -0.56 4.85
N LYS A 146 -16.41 -1.86 4.88
CA LYS A 146 -16.69 -2.62 6.10
C LYS A 146 -15.62 -2.42 7.17
N TYR A 147 -14.34 -2.48 6.80
CA TYR A 147 -13.22 -2.26 7.72
C TYR A 147 -13.28 -0.89 8.39
N ARG A 148 -13.58 0.17 7.63
CA ARG A 148 -13.69 1.54 8.18
C ARG A 148 -14.85 1.66 9.16
N MET A 149 -15.99 1.06 8.83
CA MET A 149 -17.17 1.05 9.70
C MET A 149 -16.91 0.28 11.00
N GLU A 150 -16.39 -0.94 10.92
CA GLU A 150 -16.01 -1.74 12.08
C GLU A 150 -14.99 -1.00 12.95
N ARG A 151 -14.02 -0.30 12.34
CA ARG A 151 -13.04 0.50 13.09
C ARG A 151 -13.68 1.69 13.80
N VAL A 152 -14.68 2.34 13.22
CA VAL A 152 -15.41 3.42 13.92
C VAL A 152 -16.19 2.84 15.10
N ILE A 153 -16.91 1.74 14.91
CA ILE A 153 -17.61 1.04 15.99
C ILE A 153 -16.63 0.66 17.11
N GLU A 154 -15.47 0.09 16.77
CA GLU A 154 -14.42 -0.26 17.73
C GLU A 154 -13.97 0.94 18.56
N ILE A 155 -13.74 2.09 17.94
CA ILE A 155 -13.32 3.32 18.64
C ILE A 155 -14.41 3.78 19.61
N LEU A 156 -15.67 3.82 19.17
CA LEU A 156 -16.79 4.28 19.99
C LEU A 156 -17.09 3.34 21.16
N LEU A 157 -16.90 2.03 20.97
CA LEU A 157 -17.02 1.05 22.06
C LEU A 157 -15.86 1.15 23.06
N SER A 158 -14.66 1.49 22.59
CA SER A 158 -13.46 1.60 23.45
C SER A 158 -13.47 2.89 24.27
N GLU A 159 -14.05 3.96 23.75
CA GLU A 159 -14.14 5.28 24.40
C GLU A 159 -15.58 5.82 24.36
N PRO A 160 -16.51 5.23 25.15
CA PRO A 160 -17.90 5.65 25.16
C PRO A 160 -18.06 7.14 25.49
N GLY A 161 -18.95 7.83 24.77
CA GLY A 161 -19.21 9.26 24.95
C GLY A 161 -18.26 10.18 24.18
N ARG A 162 -17.26 9.64 23.49
CA ARG A 162 -16.42 10.38 22.55
C ARG A 162 -16.79 10.04 21.11
N THR A 163 -16.61 11.02 20.22
CA THR A 163 -16.82 10.90 18.78
C THR A 163 -15.50 10.75 18.05
N LEU A 164 -15.52 10.34 16.78
CA LEU A 164 -14.30 10.26 15.98
C LEU A 164 -13.62 11.63 15.79
N ALA A 165 -14.39 12.73 15.84
CA ALA A 165 -13.89 14.09 15.73
C ALA A 165 -12.97 14.46 16.90
N ASP A 166 -13.21 13.92 18.10
CA ASP A 166 -12.42 14.15 19.31
C ASP A 166 -10.99 13.60 19.22
N PHE A 167 -10.70 12.78 18.21
CA PHE A 167 -9.39 12.16 17.99
C PHE A 167 -8.63 12.78 16.82
N ASN A 168 -9.12 13.88 16.23
CA ASN A 168 -8.49 14.53 15.10
C ASN A 168 -7.05 14.97 15.45
N PRO A 169 -6.00 14.49 14.74
CA PRO A 169 -4.61 14.81 15.07
C PRO A 169 -4.30 16.31 14.99
N ASN A 170 -5.05 17.08 14.18
CA ASN A 170 -4.86 18.54 14.08
C ASN A 170 -5.23 19.29 15.38
N SER A 171 -5.88 18.64 16.36
CA SER A 171 -6.25 19.28 17.64
C SER A 171 -5.12 19.31 18.67
N LYS A 172 -4.09 18.45 18.53
CA LYS A 172 -2.92 18.40 19.41
C LYS A 172 -1.67 18.88 18.68
N LYS A 173 -1.22 20.09 19.01
CA LYS A 173 -0.12 20.81 18.34
C LYS A 173 1.31 20.29 18.59
N GLU A 174 1.50 19.22 19.35
CA GLU A 174 2.63 19.27 20.30
C GLU A 174 3.95 18.59 19.89
N GLN A 175 4.04 17.71 18.89
CA GLN A 175 5.22 16.83 18.88
C GLN A 175 6.47 17.36 18.15
N HIS A 176 6.37 18.27 17.17
CA HIS A 176 7.53 18.60 16.31
C HIS A 176 7.61 20.06 15.84
N GLU A 177 7.41 21.03 16.74
CA GLU A 177 7.46 22.47 16.40
C GLU A 177 8.80 22.93 15.80
N ASN A 178 9.89 22.17 16.03
CA ASN A 178 11.24 22.48 15.56
C ASN A 178 11.65 21.76 14.26
N VAL A 179 10.71 21.10 13.56
CA VAL A 179 11.02 20.34 12.33
C VAL A 179 10.31 20.93 11.12
N THR A 180 11.09 21.35 10.12
CA THR A 180 10.57 21.81 8.84
C THR A 180 10.52 20.66 7.83
N PHE A 181 9.32 20.32 7.36
CA PHE A 181 9.13 19.30 6.33
C PHE A 181 9.22 19.88 4.92
N HIS A 182 10.08 19.29 4.09
CA HIS A 182 10.11 19.55 2.65
C HIS A 182 9.65 18.30 1.92
N ALA A 183 8.45 18.35 1.34
CA ALA A 183 7.82 17.19 0.71
C ALA A 183 8.04 17.19 -0.81
N PHE A 184 8.49 16.05 -1.33
CA PHE A 184 8.71 15.85 -2.76
C PHE A 184 7.98 14.59 -3.23
N PHE A 185 7.36 14.66 -4.42
CA PHE A 185 6.70 13.52 -5.04
C PHE A 185 7.30 13.25 -6.42
N LEU A 186 8.00 12.12 -6.54
CA LEU A 186 8.53 11.64 -7.81
C LEU A 186 7.42 10.95 -8.61
N TYR A 187 6.99 11.57 -9.71
CA TYR A 187 5.97 11.02 -10.58
C TYR A 187 6.54 10.62 -11.95
N ARG A 188 5.83 9.72 -12.63
CA ARG A 188 5.99 9.46 -14.06
C ARG A 188 4.63 9.64 -14.75
N PRO A 189 4.59 9.98 -16.04
CA PRO A 189 3.36 9.90 -16.81
C PRO A 189 2.74 8.49 -16.71
N ARG A 190 1.41 8.41 -16.69
CA ARG A 190 0.70 7.18 -16.30
C ARG A 190 1.03 5.99 -17.20
N LEU A 191 1.15 6.20 -18.51
CA LEU A 191 1.44 5.14 -19.46
C LEU A 191 2.84 4.56 -19.24
N GLU A 192 3.83 5.44 -19.04
CA GLU A 192 5.20 5.05 -18.72
C GLU A 192 5.26 4.31 -17.37
N MET A 193 4.51 4.77 -16.38
CA MET A 193 4.38 4.10 -15.10
C MET A 193 3.83 2.68 -15.26
N TYR A 194 2.79 2.48 -16.09
CA TYR A 194 2.21 1.16 -16.34
C TYR A 194 3.23 0.24 -17.02
N ARG A 195 3.92 0.71 -18.07
CA ARG A 195 4.98 -0.06 -18.75
C ARG A 195 6.06 -0.54 -17.78
N ARG A 196 6.51 0.35 -16.89
CA ARG A 196 7.54 0.00 -15.88
C ARG A 196 7.02 -0.94 -14.80
N ILE A 197 5.74 -0.82 -14.40
CA ILE A 197 5.13 -1.77 -13.46
C ILE A 197 5.12 -3.16 -14.08
N ASP A 198 4.67 -3.26 -15.33
CA ASP A 198 4.49 -4.53 -16.01
C ASP A 198 5.83 -5.23 -16.23
N ALA A 199 6.83 -4.49 -16.75
CA ALA A 199 8.20 -4.99 -16.89
C ALA A 199 8.81 -5.40 -15.54
N ARG A 200 8.61 -4.60 -14.48
CA ARG A 200 9.12 -4.95 -13.15
C ARG A 200 8.52 -6.24 -12.61
N VAL A 201 7.20 -6.45 -12.78
CA VAL A 201 6.55 -7.69 -12.32
C VAL A 201 7.13 -8.87 -13.07
N GLU A 202 7.34 -8.74 -14.37
CA GLU A 202 8.03 -9.76 -15.16
C GLU A 202 9.46 -10.00 -14.67
N GLU A 203 10.20 -9.00 -14.21
CA GLU A 203 11.56 -9.13 -13.67
C GLU A 203 11.62 -9.72 -12.24
N MET A 204 10.49 -9.97 -11.57
CA MET A 204 10.50 -10.48 -10.20
C MET A 204 10.99 -11.93 -10.14
N SER A 205 12.02 -12.19 -9.33
CA SER A 205 12.71 -13.49 -9.27
C SER A 205 11.89 -14.64 -8.68
N PHE A 206 10.75 -14.39 -8.02
CA PHE A 206 9.88 -15.46 -7.55
C PHE A 206 9.23 -16.23 -8.70
N LEU A 207 9.17 -15.64 -9.91
CA LEU A 207 8.73 -16.34 -11.11
C LEU A 207 9.73 -17.43 -11.55
N ASP A 208 10.90 -17.50 -10.92
CA ASP A 208 11.93 -18.51 -11.16
C ASP A 208 11.94 -19.62 -10.10
N ASP A 209 11.01 -19.58 -9.12
CA ASP A 209 10.92 -20.54 -8.02
C ASP A 209 10.20 -21.84 -8.47
N PRO A 210 10.89 -23.00 -8.51
CA PRO A 210 10.29 -24.28 -8.91
C PRO A 210 9.23 -24.80 -7.93
N HIS A 211 9.22 -24.33 -6.68
CA HIS A 211 8.24 -24.72 -5.66
C HIS A 211 6.98 -23.85 -5.69
N ALA A 212 7.04 -22.69 -6.36
CA ALA A 212 5.84 -21.96 -6.75
C ALA A 212 5.28 -22.66 -8.00
N SER A 213 4.49 -23.72 -7.81
CA SER A 213 3.90 -24.51 -8.90
C SER A 213 2.49 -24.08 -9.30
N PRO A 214 2.30 -23.00 -10.08
CA PRO A 214 1.21 -22.94 -11.03
C PRO A 214 1.65 -23.53 -12.37
N ASP A 215 0.71 -24.18 -13.08
CA ASP A 215 0.87 -24.38 -14.53
C ASP A 215 1.03 -23.02 -15.26
N LEU A 216 1.43 -23.04 -16.53
CA LEU A 216 1.71 -21.80 -17.29
C LEU A 216 0.50 -20.84 -17.32
N GLU A 217 -0.72 -21.36 -17.38
CA GLU A 217 -1.93 -20.54 -17.41
C GLU A 217 -2.14 -19.82 -16.07
N GLN A 218 -2.01 -20.54 -14.96
CA GLN A 218 -2.09 -20.00 -13.61
C GLN A 218 -0.98 -18.98 -13.33
N LEU A 219 0.24 -19.22 -13.82
CA LEU A 219 1.36 -18.27 -13.70
C LEU A 219 1.06 -16.96 -14.43
N LEU A 220 0.57 -17.05 -15.66
CA LEU A 220 0.20 -15.88 -16.47
C LEU A 220 -0.94 -15.09 -15.82
N LYS A 221 -1.94 -15.80 -15.27
CA LYS A 221 -3.03 -15.19 -14.51
C LYS A 221 -2.51 -14.46 -13.27
N LEU A 222 -1.60 -15.08 -12.51
CA LEU A 222 -0.98 -14.46 -11.34
C LEU A 222 -0.20 -13.18 -11.71
N VAL A 223 0.57 -13.22 -12.80
CA VAL A 223 1.28 -12.03 -13.31
C VAL A 223 0.29 -10.91 -13.63
N ASP A 224 -0.79 -11.21 -14.35
CA ASP A 224 -1.81 -10.21 -14.71
C ASP A 224 -2.49 -9.62 -13.45
N GLU A 225 -2.76 -10.45 -12.43
CA GLU A 225 -3.31 -10.03 -11.15
C GLU A 225 -2.37 -9.10 -10.39
N ILE A 226 -1.08 -9.46 -10.28
CA ILE A 226 -0.05 -8.64 -9.60
C ILE A 226 0.14 -7.31 -10.32
N GLN A 227 0.23 -7.32 -11.66
CA GLN A 227 0.33 -6.09 -12.45
C GLN A 227 -0.90 -5.20 -12.24
N SER A 228 -2.11 -5.77 -12.32
CA SER A 228 -3.37 -5.06 -12.10
C SER A 228 -3.45 -4.45 -10.70
N ALA A 229 -3.13 -5.24 -9.67
CA ALA A 229 -3.12 -4.78 -8.27
C ALA A 229 -2.09 -3.66 -8.05
N THR A 230 -0.89 -3.78 -8.63
CA THR A 230 0.18 -2.78 -8.53
C THR A 230 -0.21 -1.48 -9.24
N ARG A 231 -0.79 -1.56 -10.44
CA ARG A 231 -1.32 -0.37 -11.15
C ARG A 231 -2.41 0.34 -10.35
N LYS A 232 -3.35 -0.41 -9.76
CA LYS A 232 -4.39 0.13 -8.87
C LYS A 232 -3.78 0.82 -7.64
N LEU A 233 -2.76 0.22 -7.03
CA LEU A 233 -2.02 0.81 -5.90
C LEU A 233 -1.39 2.15 -6.29
N CYS A 234 -0.61 2.19 -7.37
CA CYS A 234 0.04 3.42 -7.84
C CYS A 234 -0.98 4.51 -8.19
N HIS A 235 -2.11 4.14 -8.81
CA HIS A 235 -3.19 5.09 -9.09
C HIS A 235 -3.79 5.70 -7.81
N ARG A 236 -4.02 4.89 -6.78
CA ARG A 236 -4.49 5.38 -5.47
C ARG A 236 -3.47 6.33 -4.84
N GLN A 237 -2.17 6.00 -4.90
CA GLN A 237 -1.10 6.86 -4.42
C GLN A 237 -1.10 8.22 -5.15
N MET A 238 -1.11 8.22 -6.49
CA MET A 238 -1.18 9.46 -7.27
C MET A 238 -2.42 10.30 -6.92
N THR A 239 -3.58 9.65 -6.79
CA THR A 239 -4.84 10.32 -6.41
C THR A 239 -4.74 10.97 -5.03
N TRP A 240 -4.11 10.29 -4.06
CA TRP A 240 -3.88 10.82 -2.72
C TRP A 240 -2.99 12.06 -2.76
N PHE A 241 -1.79 11.96 -3.35
CA PHE A 241 -0.80 13.03 -3.33
C PHE A 241 -1.20 14.24 -4.19
N ARG A 242 -2.03 14.07 -5.23
CA ARG A 242 -2.53 15.21 -6.03
C ARG A 242 -3.35 16.22 -5.22
N LYS A 243 -4.07 15.72 -4.21
CA LYS A 243 -4.90 16.53 -3.32
C LYS A 243 -4.08 17.28 -2.25
N LYS A 244 -2.79 16.94 -2.10
CA LYS A 244 -1.88 17.54 -1.12
C LYS A 244 -1.10 18.68 -1.79
N GLN A 245 -1.17 19.87 -1.22
CA GLN A 245 -0.54 21.08 -1.79
C GLN A 245 0.92 21.21 -1.33
N GLU A 246 1.29 20.56 -0.24
CA GLU A 246 2.62 20.62 0.35
C GLU A 246 3.72 19.93 -0.48
N TYR A 247 3.36 19.10 -1.48
CA TYR A 247 4.31 18.33 -2.27
C TYR A 247 4.83 19.10 -3.50
N THR A 248 6.15 19.20 -3.62
CA THR A 248 6.82 19.56 -4.88
C THR A 248 6.88 18.34 -5.81
N TRP A 249 6.27 18.44 -6.99
CA TRP A 249 6.24 17.33 -7.96
C TRP A 249 7.49 17.33 -8.83
N LEU A 250 8.18 16.18 -8.87
CA LEU A 250 9.40 15.96 -9.63
C LEU A 250 9.16 14.91 -10.70
N ASN A 251 9.47 15.23 -11.96
CA ASN A 251 9.33 14.27 -13.05
C ASN A 251 10.50 13.28 -13.01
N ALA A 252 10.20 12.01 -12.72
CA ALA A 252 11.21 10.96 -12.65
C ALA A 252 11.77 10.53 -14.03
N LYS A 253 11.23 11.06 -15.14
CA LYS A 253 11.89 10.98 -16.45
C LYS A 253 13.02 11.99 -16.61
N SER A 254 13.00 13.09 -15.85
CA SER A 254 14.09 14.06 -15.88
C SER A 254 15.38 13.42 -15.33
N PRO A 255 16.56 13.82 -15.84
CA PRO A 255 17.83 13.33 -15.31
C PRO A 255 17.92 13.52 -13.79
N PRO A 256 18.48 12.55 -13.03
CA PRO A 256 18.57 12.66 -11.57
C PRO A 256 19.21 13.97 -11.11
N ALA A 257 20.28 14.43 -11.78
CA ALA A 257 20.95 15.69 -11.48
C ALA A 257 20.01 16.91 -11.56
N HIS A 258 19.05 16.92 -12.49
CA HIS A 258 18.05 17.98 -12.60
C HIS A 258 17.12 17.99 -11.38
N ASN A 259 16.60 16.82 -10.99
CA ASN A 259 15.72 16.70 -9.82
C ASN A 259 16.45 17.06 -8.52
N VAL A 260 17.73 16.66 -8.37
CA VAL A 260 18.57 17.06 -7.24
C VAL A 260 18.73 18.58 -7.18
N LYS A 261 18.99 19.24 -8.31
CA LYS A 261 19.11 20.71 -8.37
C LYS A 261 17.82 21.40 -7.93
N THR A 262 16.66 20.86 -8.32
CA THR A 262 15.35 21.35 -7.87
C THR A 262 15.14 21.16 -6.37
N ILE A 263 15.47 19.99 -5.83
CA ILE A 263 15.40 19.71 -4.37
C ILE A 263 16.26 20.72 -3.60
N LEU A 264 17.52 20.90 -4.00
CA LEU A 264 18.44 21.84 -3.34
C LEU A 264 17.96 23.29 -3.41
N SER A 265 17.31 23.70 -4.51
CA SER A 265 16.71 25.02 -4.65
C SER A 265 15.54 25.23 -3.68
N VAL A 266 14.67 24.22 -3.53
CA VAL A 266 13.54 24.24 -2.57
C VAL A 266 14.05 24.33 -1.13
N LEU A 267 15.03 23.51 -0.78
CA LEU A 267 15.64 23.51 0.56
C LEU A 267 16.26 24.86 0.92
N LYS A 268 16.84 25.59 -0.06
CA LYS A 268 17.42 26.92 0.17
C LYS A 268 16.37 28.03 0.31
N LYS A 269 15.22 27.90 -0.35
CA LYS A 269 14.17 28.95 -0.38
C LYS A 269 13.17 28.84 0.78
N GLY A 270 13.09 27.70 1.46
CA GLY A 270 12.22 27.50 2.63
C GLY A 270 10.72 27.36 2.30
N GLY A 271 10.36 27.04 1.06
CA GLY A 271 8.97 26.85 0.64
C GLY A 271 8.85 25.93 -0.57
N PRO A 272 7.67 25.31 -0.79
CA PRO A 272 7.47 24.40 -1.93
C PRO A 272 7.69 25.14 -3.25
N ALA A 273 8.35 24.49 -4.21
CA ALA A 273 8.42 25.05 -5.56
C ALA A 273 7.02 25.06 -6.19
N SER A 274 6.78 26.01 -7.09
CA SER A 274 5.59 26.01 -7.95
C SER A 274 5.41 24.61 -8.56
N SER A 275 4.26 23.99 -8.31
CA SER A 275 3.95 22.68 -8.89
C SER A 275 4.03 22.78 -10.42
N PRO A 276 4.69 21.84 -11.12
CA PRO A 276 4.60 21.78 -12.58
C PRO A 276 3.14 21.72 -13.01
N SER A 277 2.82 22.38 -14.14
CA SER A 277 1.50 22.31 -14.75
C SER A 277 1.10 20.84 -14.98
N GLY A 278 -0.15 20.52 -14.63
CA GLY A 278 -0.74 19.20 -14.87
C GLY A 278 -0.51 18.12 -13.82
N LYS A 279 0.38 18.21 -12.80
CA LYS A 279 0.52 17.18 -11.72
C LYS A 279 0.41 15.70 -12.19
N GLY A 280 1.03 15.39 -13.34
CA GLY A 280 0.99 14.08 -14.00
C GLY A 280 -0.34 13.71 -14.69
N GLU A 281 -1.19 14.68 -15.00
CA GLU A 281 -2.35 14.54 -15.88
C GLU A 281 -1.93 14.00 -17.24
N LEU A 282 -2.81 13.19 -17.82
CA LEU A 282 -2.59 12.67 -19.16
C LEU A 282 -2.91 13.74 -20.19
N THR A 283 -2.08 13.84 -21.21
CA THR A 283 -2.43 14.46 -22.49
C THR A 283 -3.51 13.64 -23.21
N ASP A 284 -4.15 14.21 -24.23
CA ASP A 284 -5.16 13.49 -25.02
C ASP A 284 -4.56 12.29 -25.79
N ALA A 285 -3.33 12.44 -26.28
CA ALA A 285 -2.58 11.35 -26.88
C ALA A 285 -2.33 10.21 -25.88
N GLU A 286 -1.89 10.53 -24.66
CA GLU A 286 -1.71 9.53 -23.61
C GLU A 286 -3.02 8.89 -23.15
N ARG A 287 -4.14 9.64 -23.14
CA ARG A 287 -5.48 9.08 -22.88
C ARG A 287 -5.87 8.08 -23.97
N TYR A 288 -5.62 8.41 -25.23
CA TYR A 288 -5.91 7.55 -26.38
C TYR A 288 -5.06 6.27 -26.36
N GLU A 289 -3.75 6.38 -26.08
CA GLU A 289 -2.86 5.23 -25.92
C GLU A 289 -3.24 4.38 -24.71
N MET A 290 -3.63 5.00 -23.59
CA MET A 290 -4.11 4.28 -22.40
C MET A 290 -5.32 3.39 -22.69
N LYS A 291 -6.28 3.86 -23.51
CA LYS A 291 -7.46 3.06 -23.88
C LYS A 291 -7.10 1.77 -24.65
N ARG A 292 -5.94 1.75 -25.30
CA ARG A 292 -5.42 0.60 -26.07
C ARG A 292 -4.26 -0.10 -25.39
N TYR A 293 -3.91 0.31 -24.17
CA TYR A 293 -2.77 -0.27 -23.48
C TYR A 293 -3.05 -1.70 -23.08
N GLN A 294 -2.23 -2.61 -23.62
CA GLN A 294 -2.13 -3.98 -23.16
C GLN A 294 -0.70 -4.19 -22.66
N ALA A 295 -0.57 -4.90 -21.53
CA ALA A 295 0.74 -5.26 -20.98
C ALA A 295 1.47 -6.08 -22.05
N ARG A 296 2.61 -5.56 -22.51
CA ARG A 296 3.44 -6.28 -23.48
C ARG A 296 4.24 -7.28 -22.68
N ARG A 297 3.83 -8.56 -22.72
CA ARG A 297 4.51 -9.67 -22.05
C ARG A 297 5.91 -9.88 -22.65
N THR A 298 6.90 -9.11 -22.22
CA THR A 298 8.23 -9.09 -22.84
C THR A 298 9.05 -10.35 -22.55
N VAL A 299 8.96 -10.89 -21.32
CA VAL A 299 9.67 -12.12 -20.94
C VAL A 299 9.05 -13.35 -21.62
N PHE A 300 7.73 -13.40 -21.73
CA PHE A 300 7.00 -14.55 -22.30
C PHE A 300 6.85 -14.48 -23.82
N GLN A 301 7.33 -13.41 -24.47
CA GLN A 301 7.31 -13.27 -25.94
C GLN A 301 8.35 -14.14 -26.63
N ASN A 302 9.48 -14.42 -25.97
CA ASN A 302 10.50 -15.32 -26.50
C ASN A 302 10.44 -16.67 -25.76
N PRO A 303 9.79 -17.69 -26.33
CA PRO A 303 9.73 -19.02 -25.73
C PRO A 303 11.11 -19.65 -25.55
N LEU A 304 12.14 -19.17 -26.27
CA LEU A 304 13.52 -19.64 -26.18
C LEU A 304 14.35 -18.88 -25.13
N SER A 305 13.78 -17.92 -24.40
CA SER A 305 14.53 -17.28 -23.31
C SER A 305 14.85 -18.35 -22.26
N ALA A 306 16.07 -18.31 -21.72
CA ALA A 306 16.53 -19.30 -20.71
C ALA A 306 15.55 -19.41 -19.53
N ARG A 307 14.89 -18.30 -19.21
CA ARG A 307 13.85 -18.20 -18.19
C ARG A 307 12.56 -18.91 -18.55
N VAL A 308 12.01 -18.66 -19.75
CA VAL A 308 10.81 -19.38 -20.22
C VAL A 308 11.09 -20.86 -20.41
N GLN A 309 12.28 -21.21 -20.91
CA GLN A 309 12.72 -22.61 -21.04
C GLN A 309 12.85 -23.30 -19.67
N ALA A 310 13.35 -22.61 -18.64
CA ALA A 310 13.41 -23.14 -17.28
C ALA A 310 12.00 -23.40 -16.72
N ILE A 311 11.07 -22.45 -16.89
CA ILE A 311 9.67 -22.60 -16.48
C ILE A 311 9.00 -23.77 -17.23
N LEU A 312 9.20 -23.87 -18.56
CA LEU A 312 8.64 -24.95 -19.38
C LEU A 312 9.21 -26.33 -19.02
N ALA A 313 10.51 -26.41 -18.71
CA ALA A 313 11.15 -27.66 -18.28
C ALA A 313 10.57 -28.15 -16.93
N GLN A 314 10.32 -27.23 -15.99
CA GLN A 314 9.71 -27.56 -14.70
C GLN A 314 8.27 -28.06 -14.84
N VAL A 315 7.45 -27.39 -15.67
CA VAL A 315 6.08 -27.82 -15.94
C VAL A 315 6.05 -29.19 -16.62
N THR A 316 6.95 -29.42 -17.59
CA THR A 316 7.08 -30.72 -18.26
C THR A 316 7.45 -31.82 -17.25
N ALA A 317 8.44 -31.58 -16.38
CA ALA A 317 8.85 -32.54 -15.36
C ALA A 317 7.72 -32.89 -14.38
N LEU A 318 6.91 -31.90 -13.95
CA LEU A 318 5.76 -32.12 -13.08
C LEU A 318 4.66 -32.93 -13.77
N VAL A 319 4.38 -32.64 -15.04
CA VAL A 319 3.40 -33.39 -15.84
C VAL A 319 3.86 -34.84 -16.05
N ASP A 320 5.15 -35.06 -16.28
CA ASP A 320 5.72 -36.40 -16.44
C ASP A 320 5.69 -37.19 -15.12
N ASP A 321 5.97 -36.56 -13.98
CA ASP A 321 5.86 -37.14 -12.64
C ASP A 321 4.41 -37.58 -12.34
N LEU A 322 3.44 -36.68 -12.55
CA LEU A 322 2.01 -36.98 -12.39
C LEU A 322 1.52 -38.12 -13.30
N ARG A 323 2.03 -38.19 -14.53
CA ARG A 323 1.73 -39.27 -15.50
C ARG A 323 2.35 -40.60 -15.08
N SER A 324 3.55 -40.59 -14.53
CA SER A 324 4.24 -41.78 -14.03
C SER A 324 3.52 -42.40 -12.82
N HIS A 325 2.98 -41.55 -11.94
CA HIS A 325 2.17 -41.98 -10.81
C HIS A 325 0.81 -42.56 -11.20
N THR A 326 0.19 -42.06 -12.29
CA THR A 326 -1.08 -42.62 -12.78
C THR A 326 -0.90 -43.99 -13.45
N LEU A 327 0.24 -44.23 -14.10
CA LEU A 327 0.57 -45.53 -14.72
C LEU A 327 0.97 -46.59 -13.69
N SER A 328 1.66 -46.21 -12.61
CA SER A 328 1.98 -47.13 -11.51
C SER A 328 0.72 -47.64 -10.80
N SER A 329 -0.33 -46.83 -10.68
CA SER A 329 -1.60 -47.22 -10.04
C SER A 329 -2.52 -48.11 -10.89
N GLN A 330 -2.24 -48.27 -12.19
CA GLN A 330 -3.01 -49.16 -13.09
C GLN A 330 -2.37 -50.53 -13.28
N THR A 331 -1.20 -50.79 -12.69
CA THR A 331 -0.48 -52.08 -12.83
C THR A 331 -0.57 -52.94 -11.54
N GLU A 332 -1.30 -52.49 -10.52
CA GLU A 332 -1.55 -53.21 -9.25
C GLU A 332 -3.04 -53.59 -9.02
N ILE A 333 -3.79 -53.79 -10.10
CA ILE A 333 -5.08 -54.53 -10.08
C ILE A 333 -4.91 -55.74 -10.99
#